data_AF-A0AA38LSN7-F1
#
_entry.id   AF-A0AA38LSN7-F1
#
_cell.length_a   1.000
_cell.length_b   1.000
_cell.length_c   1.000
_cell.angle_alpha   90.00
_cell.angle_beta   90.00
_cell.angle_gamma   90.00
#
_symmetry.space_group_name_H-M   'P 1'
#
loop_
_entity.id
_entity.type
_entity.pdbx_description
1 polymer ?
#
loop_
_entity_poly.entity_id
_entity_poly.type
_entity_poly.pdbx_seq_one_letter_code
_entity_poly.pdbx_strand_id
1 'polypeptide(L)'
;MERIASGKQSTFPCAACKILRRRCGEKCVLAPYFPPDNPHKFATAHRVFGASNIIKMLKDLPYDRRADAVSSMVYEAEARLRDPVYGCAGTVCHLQHQISKLQTQLATAQAEILKLHLQQANLVSLVSRLYKSGEESEPFSSSESDPQDNDNDNSADHNNDLFSEDSDPMLLWEPLWP
;
A
#
# COMPACT_ATOMS: atom_id res chain seq x y z
N MET A 1 -6.62 21.79 12.99
CA MET A 1 -6.64 23.13 12.36
C MET A 1 -5.28 23.77 12.58
N GLU A 2 -4.30 23.46 11.75
CA GLU A 2 -2.97 24.10 11.82
C GLU A 2 -3.06 25.54 11.31
N ARG A 3 -2.50 26.44 12.10
CA ARG A 3 -2.57 27.88 11.88
C ARG A 3 -1.76 28.25 10.64
N ILE A 4 -2.45 28.76 9.62
CA ILE A 4 -1.85 29.56 8.56
C ILE A 4 -1.14 30.72 9.24
N ALA A 5 0.20 30.72 9.19
CA ALA A 5 1.00 31.85 9.62
C ALA A 5 0.71 33.02 8.69
N SER A 6 -0.28 33.80 9.09
CA SER A 6 -0.59 35.16 8.65
C SER A 6 0.70 35.91 8.34
N GLY A 7 0.77 36.51 7.16
CA GLY A 7 1.90 37.30 6.67
C GLY A 7 2.33 38.34 7.70
N LYS A 8 3.31 37.98 8.52
CA LYS A 8 3.95 38.86 9.47
C LYS A 8 5.09 39.51 8.71
N GLN A 9 5.00 40.82 8.49
CA GLN A 9 6.13 41.60 8.00
C GLN A 9 7.29 41.40 8.97
N SER A 10 8.22 40.52 8.62
CA SER A 10 9.50 40.46 9.30
C SER A 10 10.31 41.65 8.82
N THR A 11 10.71 42.53 9.73
CA THR A 11 11.70 43.59 9.49
C THR A 11 13.03 43.02 8.96
N PHE A 12 13.20 41.69 9.05
CA PHE A 12 14.33 40.92 8.55
C PHE A 12 14.04 40.25 7.20
N PRO A 13 15.03 40.17 6.30
CA PRO A 13 14.87 39.47 5.03
C PRO A 13 14.66 37.97 5.26
N CYS A 14 13.84 37.34 4.41
CA CYS A 14 13.66 35.89 4.41
C CYS A 14 14.99 35.16 4.12
N ALA A 15 15.09 33.88 4.47
CA ALA A 15 16.31 33.09 4.29
C ALA A 15 16.82 33.13 2.84
N ALA A 16 15.90 33.05 1.88
CA ALA A 16 16.24 33.10 0.46
C ALA A 16 16.88 34.43 0.05
N CYS A 17 16.26 35.56 0.41
CA CYS A 17 16.78 36.87 0.06
C CYS A 17 18.11 37.17 0.78
N LYS A 18 18.27 36.68 2.01
CA LYS A 18 19.54 36.76 2.75
C LYS A 18 20.66 36.01 2.03
N ILE A 19 20.43 34.78 1.60
CA ILE A 19 21.41 33.95 0.88
C ILE A 19 21.73 34.52 -0.50
N LEU A 20 20.71 35.00 -1.22
CA LEU A 20 20.87 35.62 -2.55
C LEU A 20 21.41 37.06 -2.51
N ARG A 21 21.63 37.63 -1.32
CA ARG A 21 22.11 39.01 -1.13
C ARG A 21 21.26 40.06 -1.88
N ARG A 22 19.93 39.89 -1.88
CA ARG A 22 18.97 40.81 -2.53
C ARG A 22 17.94 41.35 -1.56
N ARG A 23 17.25 42.45 -1.93
CA ARG A 23 16.18 43.04 -1.12
C ARG A 23 14.99 42.08 -0.98
N CYS A 24 14.46 41.93 0.24
CA CYS A 24 13.21 41.24 0.51
C CYS A 24 12.08 42.28 0.58
N GLY A 25 11.16 42.26 -0.38
CA GLY A 25 10.00 43.15 -0.40
C GLY A 25 8.73 42.46 0.12
N GLU A 26 7.68 43.24 0.38
CA GLU A 26 6.40 42.74 0.92
C GLU A 26 5.74 41.67 0.04
N LYS A 27 5.96 41.73 -1.28
CA LYS A 27 5.44 40.77 -2.27
C LYS A 27 6.44 39.66 -2.60
N CYS A 28 7.37 39.35 -1.70
CA CYS A 28 8.37 38.30 -1.95
C CYS A 28 7.71 36.91 -1.98
N VAL A 29 7.74 36.26 -3.14
CA VAL A 29 7.17 34.91 -3.33
C VAL A 29 7.84 33.82 -2.49
N LEU A 30 9.08 34.05 -2.03
CA LEU A 30 9.85 33.09 -1.25
C LEU A 30 9.67 33.26 0.27
N ALA A 31 9.23 34.45 0.71
CA ALA A 31 9.18 34.78 2.14
C ALA A 31 8.25 33.86 2.96
N PRO A 32 7.05 33.48 2.48
CA PRO A 32 6.18 32.59 3.24
C PRO A 32 6.75 31.18 3.47
N TYR A 33 7.62 30.71 2.57
CA TYR A 33 8.09 29.32 2.55
C TYR A 33 9.53 29.14 3.07
N PHE A 34 10.32 30.22 3.07
CA PHE A 34 11.72 30.22 3.50
C PHE A 34 11.93 31.27 4.61
N PRO A 35 11.39 31.03 5.82
CA PRO A 35 11.57 31.94 6.95
C PRO A 35 13.04 32.05 7.35
N PRO A 36 13.45 33.16 8.00
CA PRO A 36 14.84 33.38 8.39
C PRO A 36 15.38 32.33 9.39
N ASP A 37 14.50 31.66 10.14
CA ASP A 37 14.86 30.67 11.18
C ASP A 37 15.48 29.39 10.61
N ASN A 38 15.19 29.07 9.34
CA ASN A 38 15.70 27.87 8.69
C ASN A 38 16.40 28.20 7.35
N PRO A 39 17.63 28.74 7.40
CA PRO A 39 18.38 29.07 6.20
C PRO A 39 18.81 27.84 5.40
N HIS A 40 18.98 26.70 6.08
CA HIS A 40 19.39 25.45 5.44
C HIS A 40 18.37 24.98 4.40
N LYS A 41 17.07 25.13 4.69
CA LYS A 41 15.98 24.76 3.79
C LYS A 41 16.11 25.42 2.41
N PHE A 42 16.42 26.72 2.37
CA PHE A 42 16.65 27.41 1.10
C PHE A 42 18.00 27.03 0.48
N ALA A 43 19.07 26.94 1.28
CA ALA A 43 20.41 26.62 0.77
C ALA A 43 20.44 25.27 0.02
N THR A 44 19.79 24.25 0.58
CA THR A 44 19.70 22.92 -0.02
C THR A 44 18.92 22.96 -1.33
N ALA A 45 17.69 23.48 -1.31
CA ALA A 45 16.86 23.59 -2.52
C ALA A 45 17.54 24.42 -3.61
N HIS A 46 18.17 25.54 -3.22
CA HIS A 46 18.89 26.43 -4.12
C HIS A 46 20.07 25.73 -4.82
N ARG A 47 20.78 24.85 -4.12
CA ARG A 47 21.94 24.15 -4.66
C ARG A 47 21.59 23.18 -5.80
N VAL A 48 20.40 22.59 -5.76
CA VAL A 48 19.96 21.58 -6.74
C VAL A 48 19.09 22.20 -7.83
N PHE A 49 18.07 22.99 -7.44
CA PHE A 49 17.11 23.55 -8.38
C PHE A 49 17.53 24.93 -8.90
N GLY A 50 18.24 25.72 -8.09
CA GLY A 50 18.51 27.13 -8.37
C GLY A 50 17.32 28.05 -8.05
N ALA A 51 17.61 29.30 -7.69
CA ALA A 51 16.59 30.25 -7.23
C ALA A 51 15.52 30.54 -8.31
N SER A 52 15.93 30.66 -9.57
CA SER A 52 15.02 30.99 -10.68
C SER A 52 14.00 29.88 -10.92
N ASN A 53 14.43 28.62 -10.89
CA ASN A 53 13.54 27.48 -11.09
C ASN A 53 12.57 27.32 -9.92
N ILE A 54 13.04 27.47 -8.68
CA ILE A 54 12.16 27.47 -7.50
C ILE A 54 11.07 28.55 -7.64
N ILE A 55 11.45 29.77 -8.01
CA ILE A 55 10.48 30.87 -8.21
C ILE A 55 9.49 30.53 -9.32
N LYS A 56 9.97 29.97 -10.45
CA LYS A 56 9.12 29.59 -11.58
C LYS A 56 8.11 28.52 -11.16
N MET A 57 8.57 27.40 -10.59
CA MET A 57 7.72 26.30 -10.13
C MET A 57 6.66 26.77 -9.12
N LEU A 58 7.01 27.67 -8.19
CA LEU A 58 6.04 28.21 -7.25
C LEU A 58 5.01 29.10 -7.93
N LYS A 59 5.38 29.88 -8.96
CA LYS A 59 4.41 30.71 -9.70
C LYS A 59 3.43 29.87 -10.51
N ASP A 60 3.89 28.74 -11.03
CA ASP A 60 3.09 27.83 -11.85
C ASP A 60 2.08 27.01 -11.02
N LEU A 61 2.20 27.03 -9.69
CA LEU A 61 1.31 26.33 -8.77
C LEU A 61 0.28 27.26 -8.09
N PRO A 62 -0.93 26.74 -7.80
CA PRO A 62 -1.89 27.43 -6.95
C PRO A 62 -1.32 27.58 -5.54
N TYR A 63 -1.73 28.66 -4.84
CA TYR A 63 -1.14 29.04 -3.55
C TYR A 63 -1.12 27.89 -2.53
N ASP A 64 -2.22 27.14 -2.45
CA ASP A 64 -2.40 26.08 -1.45
C ASP A 64 -1.39 24.93 -1.59
N ARG A 65 -0.86 24.69 -2.80
CA ARG A 65 0.10 23.61 -3.07
C ARG A 65 1.56 24.03 -2.97
N ARG A 66 1.82 25.33 -2.83
CA ARG A 66 3.19 25.86 -2.84
C ARG A 66 3.99 25.42 -1.62
N ALA A 67 3.35 25.32 -0.45
CA ALA A 67 4.02 24.87 0.78
C ALA A 67 4.50 23.42 0.64
N ASP A 68 3.64 22.55 0.12
CA ASP A 68 3.97 21.15 -0.14
C ASP A 68 5.05 21.02 -1.20
N ALA A 69 4.95 21.78 -2.30
CA ALA A 69 5.97 21.79 -3.35
C ALA A 69 7.34 22.23 -2.83
N VAL A 70 7.41 23.23 -1.94
CA VAL A 70 8.69 23.60 -1.29
C VAL A 70 9.22 22.46 -0.43
N SER A 71 8.36 21.77 0.31
CA SER A 71 8.78 20.62 1.12
C SER A 71 9.32 19.47 0.24
N SER A 72 8.66 19.18 -0.88
CA SER A 72 9.13 18.20 -1.88
C SER A 72 10.46 18.61 -2.50
N MET A 73 10.60 19.86 -2.98
CA MET A 73 11.86 20.36 -3.53
C MET A 73 13.02 20.25 -2.52
N VAL A 74 12.76 20.54 -1.24
CA VAL A 74 13.80 20.41 -0.21
C VAL A 74 14.18 18.94 -0.01
N TYR A 75 13.19 18.05 0.11
CA TYR A 75 13.42 16.61 0.25
C TYR A 75 14.23 16.03 -0.93
N GLU A 76 13.82 16.36 -2.16
CA GLU A 76 14.51 15.92 -3.38
C GLU A 76 15.93 16.46 -3.45
N ALA A 77 16.12 17.74 -3.10
CA ALA A 77 17.44 18.35 -3.07
C ALA A 77 18.34 17.67 -2.02
N GLU A 78 17.84 17.42 -0.81
CA GLU A 78 18.58 16.70 0.22
C GLU A 78 18.96 15.29 -0.22
N ALA A 79 18.03 14.57 -0.85
CA ALA A 79 18.31 13.25 -1.41
C ALA A 79 19.41 13.30 -2.47
N ARG A 80 19.36 14.27 -3.38
CA ARG A 80 20.39 14.46 -4.43
C ARG A 80 21.75 14.88 -3.86
N LEU A 81 21.78 15.60 -2.73
CA LEU A 81 23.03 15.94 -2.06
C LEU A 81 23.67 14.75 -1.36
N ARG A 82 22.86 13.81 -0.84
CA ARG A 82 23.36 12.55 -0.24
C ARG A 82 23.76 11.54 -1.30
N ASP A 83 22.99 11.42 -2.37
CA ASP A 83 23.23 10.55 -3.51
C ASP A 83 23.19 11.37 -4.82
N PRO A 84 24.35 11.83 -5.31
CA PRO A 84 24.43 12.61 -6.55
C PRO A 84 24.00 11.86 -7.81
N VAL A 85 24.03 10.53 -7.79
CA VAL A 85 23.72 9.67 -8.93
C VAL A 85 22.22 9.43 -9.00
N TYR A 86 21.63 8.85 -7.96
CA TYR A 86 20.22 8.41 -7.98
C TYR A 86 19.28 9.30 -7.15
N GLY A 87 19.79 10.06 -6.18
CA GLY A 87 18.96 10.91 -5.32
C GLY A 87 17.76 10.18 -4.72
N CYS A 88 16.57 10.76 -4.84
CA CYS A 88 15.33 10.12 -4.37
C CYS A 88 14.91 8.90 -5.22
N ALA A 89 15.36 8.79 -6.48
CA ALA A 89 15.04 7.64 -7.32
C ALA A 89 15.67 6.34 -6.78
N GLY A 90 16.81 6.43 -6.09
CA GLY A 90 17.40 5.30 -5.38
C GLY A 90 16.49 4.76 -4.27
N THR A 91 15.87 5.66 -3.51
CA THR A 91 14.88 5.29 -2.49
C THR A 91 13.64 4.65 -3.11
N VAL A 92 13.13 5.21 -4.22
CA VAL A 92 11.98 4.64 -4.94
C VAL A 92 12.30 3.22 -5.42
N CYS A 93 13.44 3.02 -6.08
CA CYS A 93 13.88 1.70 -6.56
C CYS A 93 14.01 0.69 -5.41
N HIS A 94 14.59 1.11 -4.29
CA HIS A 94 14.73 0.26 -3.12
C HIS A 94 13.37 -0.17 -2.55
N LEU A 95 12.42 0.76 -2.44
CA LEU A 95 11.07 0.45 -1.96
C LEU A 95 10.31 -0.46 -2.94
N GLN A 96 10.44 -0.24 -4.24
CA GLN A 96 9.87 -1.12 -5.26
C GLN A 96 10.43 -2.55 -5.16
N HIS A 97 11.73 -2.71 -4.93
CA HIS A 97 12.34 -4.02 -4.69
C HIS A 97 11.80 -4.69 -3.42
N GLN A 98 11.62 -3.93 -2.33
CA GLN A 98 11.02 -4.46 -1.11
C GLN A 98 9.58 -4.94 -1.32
N ILE A 99 8.77 -4.15 -2.05
CA ILE A 99 7.39 -4.53 -2.40
C ILE A 99 7.39 -5.84 -3.18
N SER A 100 8.21 -5.96 -4.22
CA SER A 100 8.31 -7.19 -5.02
C SER A 100 8.74 -8.40 -4.19
N LYS A 101 9.71 -8.22 -3.29
CA LYS A 101 10.15 -9.27 -2.37
C LYS A 101 9.03 -9.73 -1.44
N LEU A 102 8.31 -8.78 -0.84
CA LEU A 102 7.19 -9.08 0.06
C LEU A 102 6.04 -9.76 -0.68
N GLN A 103 5.72 -9.33 -1.90
CA GLN A 103 4.72 -9.98 -2.74
C GLN A 103 5.12 -11.43 -3.07
N THR A 104 6.40 -11.67 -3.39
CA THR A 104 6.91 -13.03 -3.62
C THR A 104 6.76 -13.90 -2.37
N GLN A 105 7.11 -13.36 -1.19
CA GLN A 105 6.97 -14.09 0.07
C GLN A 105 5.50 -14.42 0.38
N LEU A 106 4.59 -13.48 0.13
CA LEU A 106 3.16 -13.70 0.28
C LEU A 106 2.65 -14.80 -0.64
N ALA A 107 3.02 -14.77 -1.91
CA ALA A 107 2.64 -15.79 -2.90
C ALA A 107 3.15 -17.18 -2.50
N THR A 108 4.40 -17.28 -2.02
CA THR A 108 4.95 -18.54 -1.51
C THR A 108 4.17 -19.07 -0.31
N ALA A 109 3.90 -18.22 0.68
CA ALA A 109 3.13 -18.63 1.86
C ALA A 109 1.70 -19.08 1.50
N GLN A 110 1.04 -18.38 0.58
CA GLN A 110 -0.29 -18.77 0.08
C GLN A 110 -0.25 -20.13 -0.64
N ALA A 111 0.76 -20.36 -1.49
CA ALA A 111 0.93 -21.65 -2.16
C ALA A 111 1.20 -22.80 -1.17
N GLU A 112 1.96 -22.54 -0.10
CA GLU A 112 2.19 -23.52 0.97
C GLU A 112 0.90 -23.87 1.73
N ILE A 113 0.07 -22.87 2.06
CA ILE A 113 -1.23 -23.09 2.70
C ILE A 113 -2.14 -23.96 1.83
N LEU A 114 -2.26 -23.64 0.53
CA LEU A 114 -3.07 -24.42 -0.40
C LEU A 114 -2.58 -25.86 -0.52
N LYS A 115 -1.26 -26.06 -0.56
CA LYS A 115 -0.65 -27.39 -0.59
C LYS A 115 -1.02 -28.20 0.67
N LEU A 116 -0.95 -27.59 1.85
CA LEU A 116 -1.33 -28.25 3.11
C LEU A 116 -2.82 -28.59 3.15
N HIS A 117 -3.70 -27.69 2.70
CA HIS A 117 -5.13 -27.95 2.61
C HIS A 117 -5.44 -29.12 1.67
N LEU A 118 -4.77 -29.19 0.51
CA LEU A 118 -4.93 -30.31 -0.42
C LEU A 118 -4.44 -31.63 0.19
N GLN A 119 -3.29 -31.62 0.87
CA GLN A 119 -2.78 -32.80 1.58
C GLN A 119 -3.76 -33.27 2.67
N GLN A 120 -4.33 -32.34 3.44
CA GLN A 120 -5.32 -32.64 4.46
C GLN A 120 -6.58 -33.26 3.84
N ALA A 121 -7.13 -32.69 2.77
CA ALA A 121 -8.31 -33.22 2.09
C ALA A 121 -8.07 -34.64 1.54
N ASN A 122 -6.89 -34.89 0.97
CA ASN A 122 -6.51 -36.23 0.49
C ASN A 122 -6.43 -37.25 1.64
N LEU A 123 -5.84 -36.87 2.78
CA LEU A 123 -5.77 -37.73 3.96
C LEU A 123 -7.16 -38.03 4.53
N VAL A 124 -8.02 -37.02 4.65
CA VAL A 124 -9.41 -37.19 5.12
C VAL A 124 -10.19 -38.14 4.21
N SER A 125 -10.02 -38.02 2.88
CA SER A 125 -10.61 -38.93 1.89
C SER A 125 -10.12 -40.38 2.05
N LEU A 126 -8.81 -40.58 2.27
CA LEU A 126 -8.22 -41.90 2.48
C LEU A 126 -8.72 -42.54 3.77
N VAL A 127 -8.71 -41.79 4.87
CA VAL A 127 -9.22 -42.25 6.17
C VAL A 127 -10.68 -42.65 6.06
N SER A 128 -11.53 -41.82 5.43
CA SER A 128 -12.95 -42.13 5.22
C SER A 128 -13.17 -43.41 4.42
N ARG A 129 -12.31 -43.69 3.43
CA ARG A 129 -12.36 -44.95 2.65
C ARG A 129 -11.98 -46.16 3.50
N LEU A 130 -10.94 -46.05 4.34
CA LEU A 130 -10.51 -47.13 5.23
C LEU A 130 -11.58 -47.50 6.26
N TYR A 131 -12.28 -46.50 6.82
CA TYR A 131 -13.39 -46.74 7.74
C TYR A 131 -14.57 -47.48 7.05
N LYS A 132 -14.87 -47.16 5.79
CA LYS A 132 -15.94 -47.84 5.04
C LYS A 132 -15.60 -49.28 4.66
N SER A 133 -14.32 -49.65 4.54
CA SER A 133 -13.89 -51.03 4.26
C SER A 133 -13.80 -51.92 5.51
N GLY A 134 -14.10 -51.40 6.71
CA GLY A 134 -14.01 -52.12 7.98
C GLY A 134 -15.33 -52.67 8.53
N GLU A 135 -16.47 -52.42 7.86
CA GLU A 135 -17.81 -52.87 8.28
C GLU A 135 -18.33 -54.07 7.44
N GLU A 136 -17.48 -55.07 7.18
CA GLU A 136 -17.93 -56.41 6.77
C GLU A 136 -17.59 -57.43 7.87
N SER A 137 -18.33 -57.40 8.97
CA SER A 137 -18.54 -58.58 9.81
C SER A 137 -19.91 -58.52 10.49
N GLU A 138 -20.87 -59.21 9.87
CA GLU A 138 -22.14 -59.69 10.46
C GLU A 138 -21.91 -60.42 11.79
N PRO A 139 -22.90 -60.39 12.71
CA PRO A 139 -23.73 -61.59 12.81
C PRO A 139 -25.22 -61.37 13.17
N PHE A 140 -26.07 -61.99 12.34
CA PHE A 140 -27.09 -62.99 12.71
C PHE A 140 -28.56 -62.54 12.79
N SER A 141 -29.36 -63.17 11.93
CA SER A 141 -30.83 -63.17 11.89
C SER A 141 -31.49 -63.60 13.21
N SER A 142 -32.62 -62.96 13.52
CA SER A 142 -33.83 -63.62 14.08
C SER A 142 -35.06 -62.79 13.74
N SER A 143 -36.09 -63.46 13.21
CA SER A 143 -37.47 -63.01 13.04
C SER A 143 -38.08 -62.51 14.38
N GLU A 144 -39.12 -61.68 14.47
CA GLU A 144 -40.46 -61.78 13.86
C GLU A 144 -41.29 -60.49 14.17
N SER A 145 -42.12 -60.06 13.21
CA SER A 145 -43.46 -59.35 13.27
C SER A 145 -43.70 -58.21 14.28
N ASP A 146 -44.19 -57.02 13.89
CA ASP A 146 -45.52 -56.75 13.29
C ASP A 146 -45.64 -55.30 12.74
N PRO A 147 -46.67 -54.98 11.92
CA PRO A 147 -46.70 -53.83 11.01
C PRO A 147 -47.56 -52.66 11.48
N GLN A 148 -47.16 -51.40 11.21
CA GLN A 148 -48.10 -50.29 10.98
C GLN A 148 -47.52 -49.23 10.02
N ASP A 149 -48.13 -49.19 8.82
CA ASP A 149 -48.53 -48.04 8.00
C ASP A 149 -47.59 -46.85 7.74
N ASN A 150 -47.15 -46.81 6.48
CA ASN A 150 -46.96 -45.67 5.57
C ASN A 150 -47.38 -44.27 6.07
N ASP A 151 -46.51 -43.28 5.84
CA ASP A 151 -46.69 -42.44 4.65
C ASP A 151 -45.39 -41.75 4.22
N ASN A 152 -45.15 -41.89 2.93
CA ASN A 152 -44.07 -41.36 2.13
C ASN A 152 -44.36 -39.90 1.79
N ASP A 153 -43.43 -38.98 2.03
CA ASP A 153 -43.29 -37.84 1.13
C ASP A 153 -41.82 -37.55 0.85
N ASN A 154 -41.51 -37.61 -0.43
CA ASN A 154 -40.20 -37.56 -1.01
C ASN A 154 -40.07 -36.17 -1.63
N SER A 155 -39.10 -35.37 -1.19
CA SER A 155 -38.69 -34.19 -1.94
C SER A 155 -37.20 -34.00 -1.76
N ALA A 156 -36.49 -34.38 -2.82
CA ALA A 156 -35.14 -33.98 -3.11
C ALA A 156 -35.01 -32.45 -3.07
N ASP A 157 -33.84 -31.98 -2.63
CA ASP A 157 -32.96 -31.07 -3.36
C ASP A 157 -32.12 -30.27 -2.36
N HIS A 158 -30.84 -30.62 -2.25
CA HIS A 158 -29.72 -29.99 -2.94
C HIS A 158 -29.12 -28.83 -2.12
N ASN A 159 -27.80 -28.96 -1.97
CA ASN A 159 -26.82 -27.91 -1.76
C ASN A 159 -26.45 -27.56 -0.31
N ASN A 160 -25.34 -28.19 0.10
CA ASN A 160 -24.15 -27.46 0.55
C ASN A 160 -24.04 -26.12 -0.22
N ASP A 161 -24.25 -25.00 0.46
CA ASP A 161 -23.65 -23.71 0.10
C ASP A 161 -22.14 -23.87 0.36
N LEU A 162 -21.34 -24.34 -0.59
CA LEU A 162 -20.85 -23.57 -1.73
C LEU A 162 -20.40 -22.17 -1.29
N PHE A 163 -19.13 -22.14 -0.86
CA PHE A 163 -18.21 -21.04 -1.07
C PHE A 163 -18.75 -20.02 -2.07
N SER A 164 -19.09 -18.83 -1.60
CA SER A 164 -19.09 -17.66 -2.47
C SER A 164 -17.63 -17.35 -2.81
N GLU A 165 -17.15 -17.98 -3.88
CA GLU A 165 -16.14 -17.36 -4.73
C GLU A 165 -16.78 -16.12 -5.36
N ASP A 166 -16.28 -14.94 -5.00
CA ASP A 166 -15.91 -13.89 -5.96
C ASP A 166 -15.45 -12.66 -5.18
N SER A 167 -14.21 -12.75 -4.72
CA SER A 167 -13.35 -11.59 -4.57
C SER A 167 -11.96 -12.07 -4.91
N ASP A 168 -11.76 -12.23 -6.21
CA ASP A 168 -10.47 -12.49 -6.84
C ASP A 168 -9.43 -11.49 -6.30
N PRO A 169 -8.49 -11.90 -5.42
CA PRO A 169 -7.48 -11.00 -4.91
C PRO A 169 -6.37 -10.73 -5.94
N MET A 170 -6.46 -11.32 -7.14
CA MET A 170 -5.39 -11.30 -8.15
C MET A 170 -5.62 -10.36 -9.33
N LEU A 171 -6.78 -9.70 -9.45
CA LEU A 171 -7.07 -8.80 -10.58
C LEU A 171 -7.03 -7.30 -10.28
N LEU A 172 -6.51 -6.86 -9.13
CA LEU A 172 -6.36 -5.43 -8.81
C LEU A 172 -4.91 -5.00 -8.60
N TRP A 173 -3.97 -5.48 -9.41
CA TRP A 173 -2.70 -4.78 -9.53
C TRP A 173 -2.06 -5.01 -10.90
N GLU A 174 -2.73 -4.61 -11.98
CA GLU A 174 -2.00 -4.29 -13.19
C GLU A 174 -1.08 -3.10 -12.89
N PRO A 175 0.25 -3.23 -13.08
CA PRO A 175 1.15 -2.09 -13.02
C PRO A 175 0.80 -1.22 -14.23
N LEU A 176 0.00 -0.19 -14.00
CA LEU A 176 -0.25 0.85 -14.99
C LEU A 176 1.00 1.73 -15.13
N TRP A 177 2.10 1.21 -15.65
CA TRP A 177 3.11 2.03 -16.30
C TRP A 177 3.87 1.23 -17.38
N PRO A 178 4.25 1.86 -18.51
CA PRO A 178 4.74 1.21 -19.72
C PRO A 178 6.10 0.51 -19.57
#